data_AF-A0A537ZHK0-F1
#
_entry.id   AF-A0A537ZHK0-F1
#
_cell.length_a   1.000
_cell.length_b   1.000
_cell.length_c   1.000
_cell.angle_alpha   90.00
_cell.angle_beta   90.00
_cell.angle_gamma   90.00
#
_symmetry.space_group_name_H-M   'P 1'
#
loop_
_entity.id
_entity.type
_entity.pdbx_description
1 polymer ?
#
loop_
_entity_poly.entity_id
_entity_poly.type
_entity_poly.pdbx_seq_one_letter_code
_entity_poly.pdbx_strand_id
1 'polypeptide(L)'
;MLRSLGVLARLGTGFAPGDESLLGGEFTVRGKDAHAWVEVWFPGLGWQAFDPTAEVPLSGDYGGSFLARLVRLVGRAAVPLVAIAVATGLVLTWLAVRRARRRRSRTWVSRIYRRVQREGKARGRPRRPSETPRQYLDALSRSVVPSPEQLDVVARVITDAAYAPEEPDEGERARAEESLSLALSAPVSASSPSRP
;
A
#
# COMPACT_ATOMS: atom_id res chain seq x y z
N MET A 1 -44.80 -18.98 46.30
CA MET A 1 -45.39 -17.84 45.56
C MET A 1 -46.18 -18.28 44.32
N LEU A 2 -45.60 -18.94 43.31
CA LEU A 2 -46.36 -19.27 42.07
C LEU A 2 -47.65 -20.08 42.31
N ARG A 3 -47.57 -21.14 43.14
CA ARG A 3 -48.74 -21.95 43.48
C ARG A 3 -49.84 -21.17 44.20
N SER A 4 -49.50 -20.15 44.99
CA SER A 4 -50.51 -19.33 45.68
C SER A 4 -51.23 -18.36 44.74
N LEU A 5 -50.70 -18.16 43.53
CA LEU A 5 -51.33 -17.38 42.47
C LEU A 5 -52.11 -18.26 41.46
N GLY A 6 -52.30 -19.54 41.77
CA GLY A 6 -52.99 -20.49 40.88
C GLY A 6 -52.16 -20.95 39.68
N VAL A 7 -50.86 -20.62 39.63
CA VAL A 7 -49.96 -21.05 38.55
C VAL A 7 -49.49 -22.49 38.82
N LEU A 8 -49.66 -23.37 37.83
CA LEU A 8 -49.16 -24.74 37.87
C LEU A 8 -47.63 -24.75 37.88
N ALA A 9 -47.06 -25.14 39.03
CA ALA A 9 -45.62 -25.20 39.22
C ALA A 9 -45.21 -26.46 40.01
N ARG A 10 -44.05 -27.05 39.66
CA ARG A 10 -43.44 -28.19 40.35
C ARG A 10 -41.96 -27.95 40.65
N LEU A 11 -41.43 -28.67 41.63
CA LEU A 11 -40.00 -28.65 41.98
C LEU A 11 -39.28 -29.68 41.12
N GLY A 12 -38.26 -29.25 40.38
CA GLY A 12 -37.28 -30.12 39.74
C GLY A 12 -36.04 -30.23 40.61
N THR A 13 -35.48 -31.43 40.72
CA THR A 13 -34.23 -31.69 41.46
C THR A 13 -33.28 -32.48 40.58
N GLY A 14 -32.00 -32.14 40.64
CA GLY A 14 -30.97 -32.84 39.88
C GLY A 14 -29.60 -32.26 40.20
N PHE A 15 -28.73 -32.23 39.20
CA PHE A 15 -27.42 -31.63 39.31
C PHE A 15 -27.28 -30.55 38.24
N ALA A 16 -26.75 -29.39 38.64
CA ALA A 16 -26.34 -28.35 37.69
C ALA A 16 -25.14 -28.84 36.86
N PRO A 17 -24.88 -28.27 35.67
CA PRO A 17 -23.67 -28.56 34.93
C PRO A 17 -22.44 -28.26 35.79
N GLY A 18 -21.65 -29.29 36.09
CA GLY A 18 -20.40 -29.15 36.83
C GLY A 18 -19.28 -28.56 35.98
N ASP A 19 -18.06 -28.56 36.51
CA ASP A 19 -16.89 -28.00 35.83
C ASP A 19 -16.61 -28.74 34.49
N GLU A 20 -16.52 -27.99 33.40
CA GLU A 20 -16.14 -28.52 32.08
C GLU A 20 -14.62 -28.79 32.04
N SER A 21 -14.24 -29.96 31.53
CA SER A 21 -12.83 -30.27 31.30
C SER A 21 -12.23 -29.33 30.25
N LEU A 22 -11.09 -28.70 30.58
CA LEU A 22 -10.39 -27.76 29.70
C LEU A 22 -9.94 -28.38 28.36
N LEU A 23 -9.91 -29.72 28.26
CA LEU A 23 -9.52 -30.48 27.07
C LEU A 23 -10.72 -31.03 26.28
N GLY A 24 -11.95 -30.69 26.68
CA GLY A 24 -13.17 -30.81 25.88
C GLY A 24 -13.92 -32.13 26.01
N GLY A 25 -15.23 -32.04 26.27
CA GLY A 25 -16.21 -33.12 26.06
C GLY A 25 -16.71 -33.84 27.32
N GLU A 26 -16.07 -33.65 28.47
CA GLU A 26 -16.48 -34.27 29.74
C GLU A 26 -16.89 -33.21 30.78
N PHE A 27 -18.03 -33.44 31.42
CA PHE A 27 -18.52 -32.65 32.55
C PHE A 27 -18.34 -33.45 33.84
N THR A 28 -17.61 -32.90 34.81
CA THR A 28 -17.48 -33.53 36.13
C THR A 28 -18.57 -33.01 37.06
N VAL A 29 -19.59 -33.84 37.31
CA VAL A 29 -20.67 -33.53 38.26
C VAL A 29 -20.34 -34.12 39.64
N ARG A 30 -20.38 -33.29 40.68
CA ARG A 30 -20.06 -33.64 42.06
C ARG A 30 -21.28 -33.42 42.96
N GLY A 31 -21.25 -33.98 44.17
CA GLY A 31 -22.32 -33.80 45.16
C GLY A 31 -22.61 -32.33 45.49
N LYS A 32 -21.61 -31.44 45.40
CA LYS A 32 -21.77 -29.99 45.58
C LYS A 32 -22.63 -29.32 44.49
N ASP A 33 -22.81 -29.99 43.35
CA ASP A 33 -23.57 -29.47 42.20
C ASP A 33 -25.05 -29.89 42.26
N ALA A 34 -25.47 -30.56 43.34
CA ALA A 34 -26.86 -30.89 43.58
C ALA A 34 -27.69 -29.62 43.65
N HIS A 35 -28.71 -29.52 42.81
CA HIS A 35 -29.46 -28.30 42.60
C HIS A 35 -30.95 -28.55 42.46
N ALA A 36 -31.75 -27.55 42.81
CA ALA A 36 -33.19 -27.57 42.67
C ALA A 36 -33.69 -26.34 41.91
N TRP A 37 -34.54 -26.55 40.92
CA TRP A 37 -35.16 -25.51 40.11
C TRP A 37 -36.69 -25.64 40.14
N VAL A 38 -37.37 -24.64 39.61
CA VAL A 38 -38.84 -24.64 39.51
C VAL A 38 -39.25 -24.83 38.06
N GLU A 39 -40.21 -25.70 37.80
CA GLU A 39 -40.82 -25.84 36.48
C GLU A 39 -42.24 -25.30 36.51
N VAL A 40 -42.59 -24.50 35.51
CA VAL A 40 -43.87 -23.81 35.38
C VAL A 40 -44.55 -24.25 34.10
N TRP A 41 -45.84 -24.59 34.17
CA TRP A 41 -46.61 -25.01 33.00
C TRP A 41 -47.20 -23.81 32.26
N PHE A 42 -46.98 -23.74 30.96
CA PHE A 42 -47.60 -22.78 30.04
C PHE A 42 -48.42 -23.50 28.97
N PRO A 43 -49.69 -23.12 28.75
CA PRO A 43 -50.47 -23.64 27.63
C PRO A 43 -49.76 -23.44 26.29
N GLY A 44 -49.66 -24.49 25.48
CA GLY A 44 -49.02 -24.48 24.17
C GLY A 44 -47.49 -24.66 24.18
N LEU A 45 -46.81 -24.37 25.29
CA LEU A 45 -45.35 -24.50 25.43
C LEU A 45 -44.92 -25.65 26.35
N GLY A 46 -45.80 -26.07 27.26
CA GLY A 46 -45.53 -27.15 28.21
C GLY A 46 -44.79 -26.70 29.48
N TRP A 47 -44.00 -27.59 30.06
CA TRP A 47 -43.20 -27.31 31.25
C TRP A 47 -41.95 -26.52 30.89
N GLN A 48 -41.77 -25.36 31.52
CA GLN A 48 -40.60 -24.52 31.35
C GLN A 48 -39.83 -24.40 32.67
N ALA A 49 -38.51 -24.62 32.63
CA ALA A 49 -37.64 -24.49 33.79
C ALA A 49 -37.28 -23.03 34.06
N PHE A 50 -37.34 -22.64 35.33
CA PHE A 50 -36.95 -21.35 35.89
C PHE A 50 -36.10 -21.58 37.13
N ASP A 51 -34.97 -20.90 37.20
CA ASP A 51 -34.07 -20.96 38.33
C ASP A 51 -33.83 -19.54 38.86
N PRO A 52 -34.45 -19.17 40.00
CA PRO A 52 -34.25 -17.85 40.60
C PRO A 52 -32.88 -17.69 41.27
N THR A 53 -32.10 -18.77 41.36
CA THR A 53 -30.76 -18.83 41.97
C THR A 53 -29.64 -19.01 40.95
N ALA A 54 -29.96 -19.11 39.66
CA ALA A 54 -28.96 -19.30 38.61
C ALA A 54 -28.09 -18.05 38.42
N GLU A 55 -26.78 -18.18 38.65
CA GLU A 55 -25.76 -17.25 38.13
C GLU A 55 -25.32 -17.61 36.69
N VAL A 56 -25.74 -18.78 36.18
CA VAL A 56 -25.31 -19.36 34.89
C VAL A 56 -26.54 -19.62 33.99
N PRO A 57 -26.47 -19.41 32.66
CA PRO A 57 -27.62 -19.64 31.79
C PRO A 57 -28.14 -21.08 31.89
N LEU A 58 -29.45 -21.23 32.01
CA LEU A 58 -30.10 -22.55 31.92
C LEU A 58 -29.75 -23.20 30.57
N SER A 59 -29.50 -24.50 30.61
CA SER A 59 -29.02 -25.34 29.51
C SER A 59 -29.80 -25.09 28.20
N GLY A 60 -29.09 -24.59 27.19
CA GLY A 60 -29.62 -24.33 25.85
C GLY A 60 -28.69 -23.50 24.95
N ASP A 61 -27.77 -22.72 25.51
CA ASP A 61 -26.93 -21.78 24.75
C ASP A 61 -25.50 -22.27 24.46
N TYR A 62 -25.18 -23.52 24.80
CA TYR A 62 -23.85 -24.13 24.61
C TYR A 62 -23.68 -24.78 23.22
N GLY A 63 -24.33 -24.22 22.19
CA GLY A 63 -24.20 -24.67 20.79
C GLY A 63 -23.12 -23.95 19.98
N GLY A 64 -22.35 -23.04 20.59
CA GLY A 64 -21.24 -22.36 19.94
C GLY A 64 -19.94 -23.09 20.22
N SER A 65 -19.58 -24.08 19.39
CA SER A 65 -18.32 -24.83 19.53
C SER A 65 -17.14 -23.88 19.79
N PHE A 66 -16.26 -24.23 20.73
CA PHE A 66 -15.02 -23.49 21.00
C PHE A 66 -14.24 -23.19 19.71
N LEU A 67 -14.28 -24.14 18.77
CA LEU A 67 -13.75 -23.99 17.41
C LEU A 67 -14.38 -22.83 16.64
N ALA A 68 -15.70 -22.60 16.72
CA ALA A 68 -16.36 -21.46 16.08
C ALA A 68 -15.91 -20.11 16.67
N ARG A 69 -15.64 -20.04 17.99
CA ARG A 69 -15.04 -18.84 18.61
C ARG A 69 -13.59 -18.65 18.16
N LEU A 70 -12.80 -19.71 18.11
CA LEU A 70 -11.40 -19.67 17.66
C LEU A 70 -11.31 -19.24 16.19
N VAL A 71 -12.12 -19.82 15.31
CA VAL A 71 -12.18 -19.47 13.88
C VAL A 71 -12.56 -18.00 13.66
N ARG A 72 -13.49 -17.46 14.46
CA ARG A 72 -13.83 -16.02 14.39
C ARG A 72 -12.69 -15.12 14.88
N LEU A 73 -11.93 -15.54 15.90
CA LEU A 73 -10.80 -14.79 16.43
C LEU A 73 -9.60 -14.83 15.47
N VAL A 74 -9.29 -16.02 14.94
CA VAL A 74 -8.24 -16.24 13.94
C VAL A 74 -8.59 -15.52 12.63
N GLY A 75 -9.84 -15.57 12.19
CA GLY A 75 -10.31 -14.82 11.02
C GLY A 75 -10.15 -13.30 11.20
N ARG A 76 -10.47 -12.76 12.38
CA ARG A 76 -10.27 -11.34 12.69
C ARG A 76 -8.80 -10.92 12.78
N ALA A 77 -7.91 -11.82 13.22
CA ALA A 77 -6.47 -11.56 13.29
C ALA A 77 -5.73 -11.82 11.96
N ALA A 78 -6.24 -12.71 11.11
CA ALA A 78 -5.66 -13.00 9.80
C ALA A 78 -5.88 -11.85 8.80
N VAL A 79 -7.04 -11.17 8.86
CA VAL A 79 -7.34 -10.02 7.99
C VAL A 79 -6.30 -8.89 8.09
N PRO A 80 -5.92 -8.38 9.28
CA PRO A 80 -4.92 -7.32 9.36
C PRO A 80 -3.53 -7.79 8.91
N LEU A 81 -3.15 -9.05 9.16
CA LEU A 81 -1.87 -9.59 8.70
C LEU A 81 -1.79 -9.67 7.17
N VAL A 82 -2.85 -10.13 6.52
CA VAL A 82 -2.94 -10.13 5.05
C VAL A 82 -2.95 -8.70 4.52
N ALA A 83 -3.69 -7.78 5.14
CA ALA A 83 -3.71 -6.38 4.74
C ALA A 83 -2.32 -5.72 4.84
N ILE A 84 -1.57 -6.00 5.91
CA ILE A 84 -0.19 -5.52 6.08
C ILE A 84 0.74 -6.13 5.01
N ALA A 85 0.62 -7.43 4.72
CA ALA A 85 1.42 -8.07 3.69
C ALA A 85 1.17 -7.45 2.30
N VAL A 86 -0.11 -7.23 1.95
CA VAL A 86 -0.49 -6.56 0.69
C VAL A 86 0.01 -5.12 0.65
N ALA A 87 -0.19 -4.34 1.72
CA ALA A 87 0.29 -2.96 1.79
C ALA A 87 1.82 -2.88 1.66
N THR A 88 2.55 -3.78 2.31
CA THR A 88 4.01 -3.86 2.23
C THR A 88 4.45 -4.20 0.81
N GLY A 89 3.80 -5.18 0.16
CA GLY A 89 4.06 -5.53 -1.23
C GLY A 89 3.82 -4.37 -2.19
N LEU A 90 2.74 -3.61 -1.99
CA LEU A 90 2.45 -2.41 -2.78
C LEU A 90 3.51 -1.31 -2.56
N VAL A 91 3.92 -1.06 -1.32
CA VAL A 91 4.97 -0.07 -0.99
C VAL A 91 6.31 -0.47 -1.60
N LEU A 92 6.72 -1.74 -1.50
CA LEU A 92 7.95 -2.23 -2.09
C LEU A 92 7.92 -2.14 -3.63
N THR A 93 6.80 -2.49 -4.24
CA THR A 93 6.60 -2.36 -5.69
C THR A 93 6.68 -0.89 -6.12
N TRP A 94 6.01 0.01 -5.39
CA TRP A 94 6.10 1.45 -5.64
C TRP A 94 7.53 1.98 -5.50
N LEU A 95 8.27 1.57 -4.46
CA LEU A 95 9.67 1.95 -4.27
C LEU A 95 10.56 1.40 -5.39
N ALA A 96 10.35 0.16 -5.83
CA ALA A 96 11.09 -0.46 -6.93
C ALA A 96 10.83 0.27 -8.26
N VAL A 97 9.56 0.58 -8.58
CA VAL A 97 9.17 1.36 -9.76
C VAL A 97 9.77 2.76 -9.69
N ARG A 98 9.67 3.44 -8.53
CA ARG A 98 10.25 4.78 -8.32
C ARG A 98 11.76 4.76 -8.50
N ARG A 99 12.45 3.74 -7.97
CA ARG A 99 13.90 3.57 -8.13
C ARG A 99 14.28 3.26 -9.59
N ALA A 100 13.49 2.45 -10.28
CA ALA A 100 13.69 2.14 -11.70
C ALA A 100 13.51 3.37 -12.59
N ARG A 101 12.46 4.18 -12.34
CA ARG A 101 12.23 5.47 -13.01
C ARG A 101 13.42 6.42 -12.83
N ARG A 102 13.90 6.59 -11.59
CA ARG A 102 15.12 7.38 -11.28
C ARG A 102 16.35 6.92 -12.06
N ARG A 103 16.57 5.61 -12.15
CA ARG A 103 17.70 5.05 -12.95
C ARG A 103 17.53 5.34 -14.44
N ARG A 104 16.33 5.18 -15.00
CA ARG A 104 16.03 5.41 -16.42
C ARG A 104 16.22 6.88 -16.82
N SER A 105 15.83 7.83 -15.96
CA SER A 105 16.07 9.26 -16.20
C SER A 105 17.56 9.61 -16.28
N ARG A 106 18.38 9.16 -15.31
CA ARG A 106 19.84 9.40 -15.32
C ARG A 106 20.53 8.83 -16.56
N THR A 107 20.08 7.66 -17.03
CA THR A 107 20.59 7.05 -18.27
C THR A 107 20.16 7.82 -19.51
N TRP A 108 18.96 8.39 -19.52
CA TRP A 108 18.50 9.25 -20.61
C TRP A 108 19.27 10.58 -20.69
N VAL A 109 19.39 11.32 -19.58
CA VAL A 109 20.12 12.61 -19.53
C VAL A 109 21.57 12.44 -19.99
N SER A 110 22.26 11.42 -19.49
CA SER A 110 23.63 11.14 -19.91
C SER A 110 23.74 10.75 -21.39
N ARG A 111 22.70 10.14 -21.99
CA ARG A 111 22.68 9.82 -23.42
C ARG A 111 22.49 11.07 -24.25
N ILE A 112 21.50 11.91 -23.92
CA ILE A 112 21.21 13.14 -24.67
C ILE A 112 22.39 14.10 -24.55
N TYR A 113 22.97 14.25 -23.35
CA TYR A 113 24.09 15.15 -23.13
C TYR A 113 25.37 14.67 -23.85
N ARG A 114 25.63 13.35 -23.87
CA ARG A 114 26.72 12.79 -24.69
C ARG A 114 26.49 12.97 -26.19
N ARG A 115 25.25 13.02 -26.65
CA ARG A 115 24.92 13.32 -28.05
C ARG A 115 25.26 14.78 -28.36
N VAL A 116 24.78 15.72 -27.55
CA VAL A 116 25.12 17.15 -27.67
C VAL A 116 26.64 17.35 -27.69
N GLN A 117 27.38 16.75 -26.77
CA GLN A 117 28.84 16.88 -26.71
C GLN A 117 29.55 16.29 -27.93
N ARG A 118 29.06 15.16 -28.47
CA ARG A 118 29.62 14.56 -29.70
C ARG A 118 29.41 15.47 -30.89
N GLU A 119 28.20 16.01 -31.05
CA GLU A 119 27.86 16.93 -32.14
C GLU A 119 28.59 18.28 -32.03
N GLY A 120 28.64 18.85 -30.82
CA GLY A 120 29.40 20.07 -30.57
C GLY A 120 30.89 19.87 -30.85
N LYS A 121 31.48 18.74 -30.44
CA LYS A 121 32.87 18.40 -30.77
C LYS A 121 33.08 18.22 -32.29
N ALA A 122 32.18 17.52 -32.98
CA ALA A 122 32.26 17.31 -34.42
C ALA A 122 32.24 18.63 -35.20
N ARG A 123 31.54 19.63 -34.68
CA ARG A 123 31.48 20.98 -35.26
C ARG A 123 32.48 21.98 -34.63
N GLY A 124 33.52 21.48 -33.95
CA GLY A 124 34.64 22.30 -33.48
C GLY A 124 34.51 22.96 -32.11
N ARG A 125 33.42 22.71 -31.36
CA ARG A 125 33.21 23.22 -30.00
C ARG A 125 33.10 22.11 -28.94
N PRO A 126 34.24 21.54 -28.48
CA PRO A 126 34.23 20.61 -27.36
C PRO A 126 33.85 21.33 -26.06
N ARG A 127 33.24 20.61 -25.13
CA ARG A 127 32.94 21.12 -23.77
C ARG A 127 34.22 21.23 -22.95
N ARG A 128 34.37 22.31 -22.19
CA ARG A 128 35.45 22.43 -21.19
C ARG A 128 35.05 21.73 -19.87
N PRO A 129 36.01 21.17 -19.10
CA PRO A 129 35.69 20.48 -17.85
C PRO A 129 34.95 21.35 -16.82
N SER A 130 35.25 22.64 -16.77
CA SER A 130 34.66 23.60 -15.84
C SER A 130 33.32 24.20 -16.28
N GLU A 131 32.90 23.99 -17.54
CA GLU A 131 31.64 24.54 -18.05
C GLU A 131 30.47 23.74 -17.50
N THR A 132 29.45 24.43 -16.98
CA THR A 132 28.17 23.78 -16.63
C THR A 132 27.41 23.36 -17.90
N PRO A 133 26.46 22.42 -17.82
CA PRO A 133 25.64 22.04 -18.98
C PRO A 133 24.95 23.23 -19.66
N ARG A 134 24.39 24.17 -18.87
CA ARG A 134 23.77 25.40 -19.37
C ARG A 134 24.77 26.30 -20.09
N GLN A 135 25.92 26.58 -19.47
CA GLN A 135 26.98 27.39 -20.09
C GLN A 135 27.47 26.80 -21.42
N TYR A 136 27.61 25.47 -21.48
CA TYR A 136 28.03 24.80 -22.71
C TYR A 136 27.00 24.92 -23.83
N LEU A 137 25.71 24.75 -23.52
CA LEU A 137 24.63 24.87 -24.50
C LEU A 137 24.43 26.31 -24.97
N ASP A 138 24.55 27.30 -24.09
CA ASP A 138 24.54 28.73 -24.44
C ASP A 138 25.77 29.12 -25.28
N ALA A 139 26.91 28.46 -25.07
CA ALA A 139 28.07 28.65 -25.92
C ALA A 139 27.84 28.03 -27.29
N LEU A 140 27.27 26.82 -27.34
CA LEU A 140 26.97 26.09 -28.57
C LEU A 140 25.96 26.84 -29.44
N SER A 141 24.95 27.46 -28.82
CA SER A 141 23.92 28.25 -29.52
C SER A 141 24.49 29.48 -30.21
N ARG A 142 25.48 30.13 -29.58
CA ARG A 142 26.14 31.32 -30.11
C ARG A 142 27.22 31.02 -31.14
N SER A 143 27.85 29.84 -31.09
CA SER A 143 29.02 29.56 -31.92
C SER A 143 28.75 28.67 -33.12
N VAL A 144 27.93 27.62 -32.95
CA VAL A 144 27.94 26.48 -33.88
C VAL A 144 26.55 26.09 -34.36
N VAL A 145 25.55 26.23 -33.50
CA VAL A 145 24.19 25.77 -33.74
C VAL A 145 23.23 26.94 -33.50
N PRO A 146 22.90 27.75 -34.53
CA PRO A 146 22.15 28.99 -34.36
C PRO A 146 20.64 28.74 -34.18
N SER A 147 20.27 28.02 -33.12
CA SER A 147 18.90 27.69 -32.74
C SER A 147 18.70 27.93 -31.23
N PRO A 148 18.72 29.21 -30.79
CA PRO A 148 18.74 29.56 -29.38
C PRO A 148 17.48 29.09 -28.63
N GLU A 149 16.31 29.14 -29.26
CA GLU A 149 15.05 28.68 -28.66
C GLU A 149 15.08 27.17 -28.41
N GLN A 150 15.51 26.39 -29.40
CA GLN A 150 15.57 24.93 -29.31
C GLN A 150 16.63 24.46 -28.30
N LEU A 151 17.79 25.12 -28.28
CA LEU A 151 18.85 24.78 -27.34
C LEU A 151 18.56 25.23 -25.90
N ASP A 152 17.78 26.29 -25.68
CA ASP A 152 17.32 26.68 -24.34
C ASP A 152 16.38 25.62 -23.73
N VAL A 153 15.46 25.06 -24.53
CA VAL A 153 14.60 23.94 -24.08
C VAL A 153 15.46 22.75 -23.62
N VAL A 154 16.47 22.37 -24.42
CA VAL A 154 17.40 21.29 -24.08
C VAL A 154 18.22 21.64 -22.84
N ALA A 155 18.71 22.88 -22.73
CA ALA A 155 19.51 23.34 -21.61
C ALA A 155 18.74 23.33 -20.29
N ARG A 156 17.50 23.80 -20.31
CA ARG A 156 16.60 23.75 -19.16
C ARG A 156 16.38 22.31 -18.70
N VAL A 157 15.94 21.43 -19.60
CA VAL A 157 15.66 20.02 -19.24
C VAL A 157 16.90 19.28 -18.72
N ILE A 158 18.08 19.49 -19.31
CA ILE A 158 19.32 18.85 -18.83
C ILE A 158 19.76 19.43 -17.49
N THR A 159 19.66 20.75 -17.30
CA THR A 159 20.06 21.42 -16.06
C THR A 159 19.13 21.05 -14.92
N ASP A 160 17.82 21.08 -15.17
CA ASP A 160 16.81 20.68 -14.19
C ASP A 160 17.01 19.20 -13.83
N ALA A 161 17.20 18.31 -14.80
CA ALA A 161 17.47 16.91 -14.49
C ALA A 161 18.83 16.65 -13.78
N ALA A 162 19.76 17.61 -13.84
CA ALA A 162 21.06 17.52 -13.16
C ALA A 162 21.01 18.04 -11.72
N TYR A 163 20.21 19.07 -11.44
CA TYR A 163 20.20 19.79 -10.16
C TYR A 163 18.86 19.78 -9.43
N ALA A 164 17.73 19.59 -10.12
CA ALA A 164 16.42 19.50 -9.52
C ALA A 164 16.11 18.07 -9.03
N PRO A 165 15.31 17.92 -7.95
CA PRO A 165 14.93 16.62 -7.41
C PRO A 165 13.88 15.89 -8.28
N GLU A 166 13.20 16.62 -9.16
CA GLU A 166 12.14 16.14 -10.03
C GLU A 166 12.72 15.57 -11.34
N GLU A 167 12.15 14.47 -11.79
CA GLU A 167 12.56 13.86 -13.06
C GLU A 167 11.76 14.49 -14.20
N PRO A 168 12.40 14.76 -15.36
CA PRO A 168 11.67 15.25 -16.51
C PRO A 168 10.63 14.20 -16.91
N ASP A 169 9.41 14.65 -17.19
CA ASP A 169 8.32 13.78 -17.62
C ASP A 169 8.60 13.20 -19.03
N GLU A 170 7.78 12.25 -19.48
CA GLU A 170 7.98 11.64 -20.81
C GLU A 170 7.78 12.64 -21.96
N GLY A 171 6.87 13.60 -21.81
CA GLY A 171 6.63 14.67 -22.79
C GLY A 171 7.73 15.74 -22.83
N GLU A 172 8.35 16.08 -21.70
CA GLU A 172 9.52 16.95 -21.61
C GLU A 172 10.74 16.32 -22.26
N ARG A 173 10.92 15.01 -22.06
CA ARG A 173 11.98 14.24 -22.74
C ARG A 173 11.76 14.23 -24.25
N ALA A 174 10.54 13.94 -24.70
CA ALA A 174 10.20 13.96 -26.12
C ALA A 174 10.43 15.35 -26.74
N ARG A 175 9.95 16.41 -26.09
CA ARG A 175 10.16 17.81 -26.52
C ARG A 175 11.64 18.19 -26.58
N ALA A 176 12.45 17.75 -25.61
CA ALA A 176 13.89 18.00 -25.62
C ALA A 176 14.60 17.23 -26.74
N GLU A 177 14.21 15.98 -27.02
CA GLU A 177 14.77 15.22 -28.13
C GLU A 177 14.43 15.82 -29.49
N GLU A 178 13.18 16.27 -29.67
CA GLU A 178 12.71 16.96 -30.87
C GLU A 178 13.39 18.32 -31.05
N SER A 179 13.48 19.11 -29.98
CA SER A 179 14.20 20.40 -30.02
C SER A 179 15.67 20.20 -30.39
N LEU A 180 16.30 19.16 -29.83
CA LEU A 180 17.68 18.83 -30.18
C LEU A 180 17.80 18.36 -31.63
N SER A 181 16.89 17.53 -32.14
CA SER A 181 16.95 17.10 -33.54
C SER A 181 16.76 18.29 -34.49
N LEU A 182 15.79 19.16 -34.23
CA LEU A 182 15.56 20.39 -35.00
C LEU A 182 16.79 21.30 -34.98
N ALA A 183 17.39 21.50 -33.80
CA ALA A 183 18.60 22.30 -33.63
C ALA A 183 19.78 21.74 -34.46
N LEU A 184 19.95 20.42 -34.45
CA LEU A 184 21.07 19.75 -35.13
C LEU A 184 20.85 19.59 -36.64
N SER A 185 19.61 19.60 -37.11
CA SER A 185 19.27 19.53 -38.54
C SER A 185 19.40 20.89 -39.24
N ALA A 186 19.49 21.99 -38.49
CA ALA A 186 19.77 23.30 -39.07
C ALA A 186 21.15 23.30 -39.76
N PRO A 187 21.27 23.89 -40.97
CA PRO A 187 22.56 23.99 -41.66
C PRO A 187 23.55 24.77 -40.79
N VAL A 188 24.80 24.31 -40.75
CA VAL A 188 25.89 25.02 -40.08
C VAL A 188 26.03 26.37 -40.79
N SER A 189 25.66 27.48 -40.13
CA SER A 189 25.91 28.81 -40.66
C SER A 189 27.41 28.94 -40.89
N ALA A 190 27.81 28.97 -42.15
CA ALA A 190 29.18 29.25 -42.56
C ALA A 190 29.48 30.73 -42.28
N SER A 191 29.73 31.08 -41.01
CA SER A 191 30.34 32.36 -40.70
C SER A 191 31.81 32.27 -41.10
N SER A 192 32.10 32.86 -42.26
CA SER A 192 33.45 33.04 -42.81
C SER A 192 34.40 33.61 -41.74
N PRO A 193 35.56 32.98 -41.47
CA PRO A 193 36.54 33.57 -40.58
C PRO A 193 37.20 34.75 -41.31
N SER A 194 36.87 35.97 -40.89
CA SER A 194 37.72 37.13 -41.15
C SER A 194 39.07 36.88 -40.47
N ARG A 195 40.07 36.51 -41.27
CA ARG A 195 41.48 36.51 -40.84
C ARG A 195 41.95 37.96 -40.67
N PRO A 196 42.65 38.31 -39.58
CA PRO A 196 43.54 39.46 -39.56
C PRO A 196 44.80 39.18 -40.39
#